data_AF-A0A9P0M2Z1-F1
#
_entry.id   AF-A0A9P0M2Z1-F1
#
_cell.length_a   1.000
_cell.length_b   1.000
_cell.length_c   1.000
_cell.angle_alpha   90.00
_cell.angle_beta   90.00
_cell.angle_gamma   90.00
#
_symmetry.space_group_name_H-M   'P 1'
#
loop_
_entity.id
_entity.type
_entity.pdbx_description
1 polymer ?
#
loop_
_entity_poly.entity_id
_entity_poly.type
_entity_poly.pdbx_seq_one_letter_code
_entity_poly.pdbx_strand_id
1 'polypeptide(L)'
;MSFSDNIEASSDPFAIISNRTCSKIYLMNEKRYTFTLKKNGAFSYWQNTSNAFVNETIEDPFSYCIEHSTRANLTGFFFFKCFKEIPYKDKFRHTLWPKILSCVFLGLTILIYLLLKETNNLFGKILMNYCTATLLLFMFLVYAQVNLETNDVHCRTLGYIIIFVSTASFAWLNIMCCDIWLTFGYTRQAVGVHQKRRDCRRLITYMLCGWNLPAFHTLIIYAFSVSRILPEAVHPYIGYRMCFIENPSAS
;
A
#
# COMPACT_ATOMS: atom_id res chain seq x y z
N MET A 1 7.78 -22.62 12.83
CA MET A 1 8.13 -23.97 12.34
C MET A 1 9.28 -24.44 13.23
N SER A 2 9.10 -25.50 14.00
CA SER A 2 10.20 -26.10 14.78
C SER A 2 10.85 -27.13 13.87
N PHE A 3 12.10 -26.91 13.53
CA PHE A 3 12.91 -27.86 12.77
C PHE A 3 13.60 -28.79 13.79
N SER A 4 13.68 -30.08 13.46
CA SER A 4 14.36 -31.08 14.29
C SER A 4 15.87 -30.88 14.19
N ASP A 5 16.56 -30.77 15.32
CA ASP A 5 18.03 -30.64 15.39
C ASP A 5 18.77 -31.99 15.28
N ASN A 6 18.03 -33.11 15.22
CA ASN A 6 18.63 -34.44 15.17
C ASN A 6 18.83 -34.92 13.73
N ILE A 7 20.10 -35.11 13.37
CA ILE A 7 20.56 -35.66 12.09
C ILE A 7 20.63 -37.19 12.25
N GLU A 8 19.64 -37.90 11.74
CA GLU A 8 19.74 -39.35 11.55
C GLU A 8 20.51 -39.62 10.25
N ALA A 9 21.75 -40.13 10.40
CA ALA A 9 22.70 -40.55 9.36
C ALA A 9 23.49 -39.44 8.64
N SER A 10 24.81 -39.42 8.88
CA SER A 10 25.79 -38.50 8.29
C SER A 10 26.44 -39.03 7.00
N SER A 11 25.78 -39.96 6.30
CA SER A 11 26.35 -40.68 5.14
C SER A 11 25.71 -40.32 3.80
N ASP A 12 24.97 -39.21 3.75
CA ASP A 12 24.26 -38.82 2.54
C ASP A 12 25.07 -37.82 1.69
N PRO A 13 24.94 -37.84 0.35
CA PRO A 13 25.73 -37.03 -0.58
C PRO A 13 25.36 -35.53 -0.58
N PHE A 14 24.61 -35.06 0.42
CA PHE A 14 24.16 -33.69 0.54
C PHE A 14 24.70 -33.00 1.79
N ALA A 15 25.06 -31.72 1.64
CA ALA A 15 25.49 -30.90 2.76
C ALA A 15 24.26 -30.32 3.47
N ILE A 16 24.14 -30.60 4.77
CA ILE A 16 23.11 -29.98 5.62
C ILE A 16 23.63 -28.59 6.02
N ILE A 17 23.01 -27.54 5.48
CA ILE A 17 23.34 -26.15 5.83
C ILE A 17 22.41 -25.72 6.97
N SER A 18 22.90 -25.77 8.21
CA SER A 18 22.21 -25.19 9.37
C SER A 18 22.55 -23.70 9.53
N ASN A 19 21.71 -22.94 10.25
CA ASN A 19 21.86 -21.50 10.53
C ASN A 19 21.48 -20.52 9.39
N ARG A 20 20.32 -20.73 8.72
CA ARG A 20 19.76 -19.73 7.79
C ARG A 20 18.87 -18.71 8.50
N THR A 21 19.14 -17.42 8.33
CA THR A 21 18.31 -16.30 8.82
C THR A 21 17.28 -15.84 7.78
N CYS A 22 16.40 -16.75 7.35
CA CYS A 22 15.35 -16.43 6.37
C CYS A 22 13.99 -16.24 7.03
N SER A 23 13.38 -15.08 6.81
CA SER A 23 12.04 -14.73 7.34
C SER A 23 10.93 -15.59 6.72
N LYS A 24 11.02 -15.88 5.41
CA LYS A 24 10.03 -16.69 4.67
C LYS A 24 10.71 -17.63 3.67
N ILE A 25 10.24 -18.87 3.63
CA ILE A 25 10.70 -19.93 2.70
C ILE A 25 9.57 -20.25 1.74
N TYR A 26 9.88 -20.33 0.44
CA TYR A 26 8.91 -20.57 -0.62
C TYR A 26 9.15 -21.92 -1.29
N LEU A 27 8.06 -22.66 -1.51
CA LEU A 27 8.05 -23.87 -2.33
C LEU A 27 8.19 -23.49 -3.81
N MET A 28 9.26 -23.95 -4.46
CA MET A 28 9.52 -23.73 -5.88
C MET A 28 8.70 -24.74 -6.69
N ASN A 29 7.47 -24.34 -7.03
CA ASN A 29 6.56 -25.11 -7.88
C ASN A 29 6.69 -24.63 -9.33
N GLU A 30 6.85 -25.55 -10.27
CA GLU A 30 6.95 -25.28 -11.72
C GLU A 30 5.74 -24.53 -12.27
N LYS A 31 4.56 -24.65 -11.64
CA LYS A 31 3.36 -23.88 -12.02
C LYS A 31 3.47 -22.38 -11.71
N ARG A 32 4.33 -22.00 -10.76
CA ARG A 32 4.46 -20.61 -10.28
C ARG A 32 5.80 -19.97 -10.62
N TYR A 33 6.87 -20.77 -10.74
CA TYR A 33 8.23 -20.27 -10.92
C TYR A 33 8.91 -20.99 -12.06
N THR A 34 9.59 -20.23 -12.91
CA THR A 34 10.50 -20.76 -13.92
C THR A 34 11.89 -20.84 -13.31
N PHE A 35 12.36 -22.05 -13.06
CA PHE A 35 13.70 -22.31 -12.51
C PHE A 35 14.36 -23.51 -13.17
N THR A 36 15.68 -23.59 -13.08
CA THR A 36 16.49 -24.66 -13.66
C THR A 36 17.72 -24.89 -12.80
N LEU A 37 17.94 -26.14 -12.41
CA LEU A 37 19.16 -26.56 -11.73
C LEU A 37 20.17 -27.09 -12.77
N LYS A 38 21.35 -26.46 -12.82
CA LYS A 38 22.43 -26.89 -13.72
C LYS A 38 23.23 -28.04 -13.10
N LYS A 39 23.93 -28.81 -13.95
CA LYS A 39 24.76 -29.96 -13.52
C LYS A 39 25.88 -29.58 -12.54
N ASN A 40 26.34 -28.33 -12.57
CA ASN A 40 27.33 -27.78 -11.63
C ASN A 40 26.70 -27.32 -10.30
N GLY A 41 25.43 -27.65 -10.05
CA GLY A 41 24.65 -27.26 -8.88
C GLY A 41 24.24 -25.79 -8.82
N ALA A 42 24.51 -25.00 -9.86
CA ALA A 42 24.05 -23.61 -9.95
C ALA A 42 22.53 -23.56 -10.21
N PHE A 43 21.82 -22.75 -9.41
CA PHE A 43 20.38 -22.59 -9.50
C PHE A 43 20.03 -21.33 -10.27
N SER A 44 19.36 -21.51 -11.40
CA SER A 44 18.88 -20.42 -12.24
C SER A 44 17.39 -20.22 -12.03
N TYR A 45 16.94 -19.01 -11.77
CA TYR A 45 15.52 -18.71 -11.69
C TYR A 45 15.19 -17.38 -12.38
N TRP A 46 13.99 -17.30 -12.93
CA TRP A 46 13.50 -16.07 -13.53
C TRP A 46 13.09 -15.07 -12.45
N GLN A 47 13.66 -13.86 -12.50
CA GLN A 47 13.26 -12.75 -11.66
C GLN A 47 12.50 -11.72 -12.48
N ASN A 48 11.21 -11.57 -12.21
CA ASN A 48 10.35 -10.59 -12.88
C ASN A 48 10.81 -9.14 -12.64
N THR A 49 11.39 -8.81 -11.47
CA THR A 49 11.85 -7.44 -11.17
C THR A 49 12.96 -6.94 -12.10
N SER A 50 13.88 -7.82 -12.49
CA SER A 50 14.99 -7.51 -13.41
C SER A 50 14.71 -7.96 -14.85
N ASN A 51 13.56 -8.62 -15.08
CA ASN A 51 13.24 -9.31 -16.33
C ASN A 51 14.40 -10.16 -16.87
N ALA A 52 15.07 -10.87 -15.96
CA ALA A 52 16.27 -11.65 -16.27
C ALA A 52 16.37 -12.92 -15.43
N PHE A 53 17.14 -13.89 -15.93
CA PHE A 53 17.54 -15.06 -15.16
C PHE A 53 18.66 -14.69 -14.19
N VAL A 54 18.44 -14.96 -12.90
CA VAL A 54 19.46 -14.85 -11.87
C VAL A 54 20.07 -16.23 -11.65
N ASN A 55 21.40 -16.31 -11.68
CA ASN A 55 22.14 -17.53 -11.40
C ASN A 55 22.77 -17.41 -10.01
N GLU A 56 22.36 -18.30 -9.10
CA GLU A 56 22.96 -18.43 -7.78
C GLU A 56 23.83 -19.69 -7.75
N THR A 57 24.99 -19.57 -7.11
CA THR A 57 25.94 -20.66 -6.90
C THR A 57 25.62 -21.42 -5.62
N ILE A 58 26.22 -22.59 -5.42
CA ILE A 58 26.01 -23.42 -4.23
C ILE A 58 26.49 -22.69 -2.96
N GLU A 59 27.48 -21.81 -3.09
CA GLU A 59 28.08 -21.05 -1.98
C GLU A 59 27.17 -19.91 -1.49
N ASP A 60 26.14 -19.54 -2.28
CA ASP A 60 25.23 -18.46 -1.89
C ASP A 60 24.35 -18.90 -0.72
N PRO A 61 24.29 -18.15 0.40
CA PRO A 61 23.51 -18.53 1.58
C PRO A 61 21.99 -18.49 1.34
N PHE A 62 21.55 -17.82 0.27
CA PHE A 62 20.15 -17.72 -0.17
C PHE A 62 19.82 -18.68 -1.32
N SER A 63 20.73 -19.61 -1.64
CA SER A 63 20.51 -20.67 -2.63
C SER A 63 19.34 -21.58 -2.25
N TYR A 64 19.02 -22.51 -3.14
CA TYR A 64 17.95 -23.48 -2.94
C TYR A 64 18.29 -24.52 -1.85
N CYS A 65 17.26 -25.18 -1.34
CA CYS A 65 17.31 -26.31 -0.42
C CYS A 65 16.37 -27.40 -0.95
N ILE A 66 16.73 -28.67 -0.78
CA ILE A 66 15.88 -29.81 -1.13
C ILE A 66 15.48 -30.49 0.16
N GLU A 67 14.19 -30.67 0.38
CA GLU A 67 13.65 -31.29 1.59
C GLU A 67 12.55 -32.29 1.23
N HIS A 68 12.46 -33.39 1.98
CA HIS A 68 11.41 -34.38 1.80
C HIS A 68 10.17 -33.98 2.61
N SER A 69 9.05 -33.80 1.93
CA SER A 69 7.77 -33.52 2.59
C SER A 69 6.98 -34.80 2.82
N THR A 70 6.48 -34.98 4.04
CA THR A 70 5.61 -36.11 4.45
C THR A 70 4.14 -35.70 4.62
N ARG A 71 3.75 -34.51 4.14
CA ARG A 71 2.35 -34.04 4.22
C ARG A 71 1.44 -34.83 3.28
N ALA A 72 0.20 -35.07 3.72
CA ALA A 72 -0.81 -35.90 3.05
C ALA A 72 -1.08 -35.59 1.55
N ASN A 73 -0.78 -34.37 1.08
CA ASN A 73 -0.96 -33.98 -0.34
C ASN A 73 0.38 -33.69 -1.08
N LEU A 74 1.51 -33.80 -0.39
CA LEU A 74 2.85 -33.43 -0.89
C LEU A 74 3.86 -34.45 -0.34
N THR A 75 3.88 -35.65 -0.93
CA THR A 75 4.85 -36.70 -0.61
C THR A 75 5.94 -36.72 -1.66
N GLY A 76 7.17 -36.39 -1.28
CA GLY A 76 8.32 -36.36 -2.20
C GLY A 76 9.34 -35.28 -1.88
N PHE A 77 10.38 -35.18 -2.70
CA PHE A 77 11.40 -34.16 -2.60
C PHE A 77 10.96 -32.88 -3.30
N PHE A 78 11.10 -31.75 -2.60
CA PHE A 78 10.74 -30.45 -3.13
C PHE A 78 11.86 -29.43 -2.97
N PHE A 79 11.91 -28.50 -3.91
CA PHE A 79 12.80 -27.35 -3.87
C PHE A 79 12.19 -26.23 -3.03
N PHE A 80 12.97 -25.74 -2.08
CA PHE A 80 12.66 -24.60 -1.24
C PHE A 80 13.67 -23.50 -1.49
N LYS A 81 13.21 -22.26 -1.61
CA LYS A 81 14.10 -21.10 -1.77
C LYS A 81 13.70 -19.99 -0.83
N CYS A 82 14.72 -19.29 -0.36
CA CYS A 82 14.57 -18.01 0.31
C CYS A 82 14.92 -16.91 -0.67
N PHE A 83 14.01 -15.95 -0.87
CA PHE A 83 14.35 -14.75 -1.61
C PHE A 83 14.91 -13.73 -0.63
N LYS A 84 16.07 -13.14 -0.96
CA LYS A 84 16.56 -11.97 -0.25
C LYS A 84 15.48 -10.90 -0.35
N GLU A 85 14.90 -10.52 0.78
CA GLU A 85 14.01 -9.37 0.84
C GLU A 85 14.83 -8.16 0.39
N ILE A 86 14.59 -7.68 -0.83
CA ILE A 86 15.21 -6.45 -1.30
C ILE A 86 14.72 -5.38 -0.33
N PRO A 87 15.61 -4.68 0.39
CA PRO A 87 15.17 -3.62 1.28
C PRO A 87 14.55 -2.54 0.39
N TYR A 88 13.21 -2.46 0.36
CA TYR A 88 12.47 -1.44 -0.37
C TYR A 88 12.90 -0.01 0.04
N LYS A 89 13.59 0.12 1.18
CA LYS A 89 14.01 1.36 1.86
C LYS A 89 14.53 2.50 0.97
N ASP A 90 15.20 2.23 -0.16
CA ASP A 90 15.81 3.29 -0.96
C ASP A 90 14.80 4.18 -1.71
N LYS A 91 13.68 3.62 -2.22
CA LYS A 91 12.62 4.44 -2.84
C LYS A 91 11.81 5.24 -1.81
N PHE A 92 11.72 4.73 -0.58
CA PHE A 92 10.99 5.39 0.50
C PHE A 92 11.73 6.61 1.06
N ARG A 93 13.05 6.56 1.20
CA ARG A 93 13.81 7.64 1.85
C ARG A 93 13.69 8.98 1.13
N HIS A 94 13.63 8.97 -0.20
CA HIS A 94 13.49 10.19 -1.01
C HIS A 94 12.09 10.81 -0.96
N THR A 95 11.04 10.03 -0.75
CA THR A 95 9.65 10.53 -0.73
C THR A 95 9.14 10.91 0.65
N LEU A 96 9.83 10.48 1.72
CA LEU A 96 9.45 10.73 3.10
C LEU A 96 9.66 12.20 3.52
N TRP A 97 10.82 12.78 3.22
CA TRP A 97 11.14 14.17 3.58
C TRP A 97 10.16 15.20 3.02
N PRO A 98 9.79 15.16 1.71
CA PRO A 98 8.80 16.07 1.16
C PRO A 98 7.43 15.96 1.86
N LYS A 99 6.99 14.75 2.20
CA LYS A 99 5.69 14.53 2.87
C LYS A 99 5.66 15.14 4.26
N ILE A 100 6.72 14.97 5.05
CA ILE A 100 6.83 15.58 6.38
C ILE A 100 6.80 17.10 6.27
N LEU A 101 7.56 17.65 5.33
CA LEU A 101 7.58 19.10 5.08
C LEU A 101 6.19 19.61 4.72
N SER A 102 5.47 18.92 3.83
CA SER A 102 4.08 19.25 3.48
C SER A 102 3.14 19.21 4.69
N CYS A 103 3.27 18.22 5.59
CA CYS A 103 2.46 18.17 6.82
C CYS A 103 2.65 19.41 7.70
N VAL A 104 3.89 19.88 7.87
CA VAL A 104 4.20 21.06 8.69
C VAL A 104 3.56 22.31 8.08
N PHE A 105 3.72 22.53 6.77
CA PHE A 105 3.11 23.68 6.09
C PHE A 105 1.58 23.63 6.09
N LEU A 106 0.97 22.45 5.96
CA LEU A 106 -0.47 22.26 6.06
C LEU A 106 -0.98 22.54 7.49
N GLY A 107 -0.24 22.12 8.52
CA GLY A 107 -0.56 22.43 9.90
C GLY A 107 -0.49 23.94 10.18
N LEU A 108 0.54 24.61 9.68
CA LEU A 108 0.69 26.07 9.80
C LEU A 108 -0.43 26.83 9.08
N THR A 109 -0.81 26.41 7.88
CA THR A 109 -1.94 27.03 7.17
C THR A 109 -3.25 26.86 7.95
N ILE A 110 -3.55 25.65 8.44
CA ILE A 110 -4.72 25.42 9.31
C ILE A 110 -4.69 26.35 10.53
N LEU A 111 -3.53 26.49 11.19
CA LEU A 111 -3.38 27.36 12.35
C LEU A 111 -3.63 28.84 12.01
N ILE A 112 -3.02 29.34 10.93
CA ILE A 112 -3.20 30.73 10.48
C ILE A 112 -4.67 31.01 10.16
N TYR A 113 -5.35 30.11 9.46
CA TYR A 113 -6.77 30.26 9.13
C TYR A 113 -7.68 30.27 10.36
N LEU A 114 -7.35 29.51 11.41
CA LEU A 114 -8.05 29.56 12.70
C LEU A 114 -7.80 30.88 13.44
N LEU A 115 -6.56 31.38 13.44
CA LEU A 115 -6.18 32.64 14.10
C LEU A 115 -6.82 33.86 13.43
N LEU A 116 -6.84 33.88 12.09
CA LEU A 116 -7.49 34.95 11.32
C LEU A 116 -9.03 34.91 11.43
N LYS A 117 -9.60 33.82 11.97
CA LYS A 117 -11.05 33.58 12.11
C LYS A 117 -11.82 33.76 10.80
N GLU A 118 -11.10 33.64 9.67
CA GLU A 118 -11.65 33.72 8.31
C GLU A 118 -12.39 32.42 7.92
N THR A 119 -12.49 31.48 8.87
CA THR A 119 -13.33 30.27 8.81
C THR A 119 -14.83 30.55 8.78
N ASN A 120 -15.26 31.80 8.93
CA ASN A 120 -16.67 32.18 8.78
C ASN A 120 -17.11 32.24 7.31
N ASN A 121 -16.17 32.40 6.39
CA ASN A 121 -16.44 32.40 4.96
C ASN A 121 -16.56 30.96 4.44
N LEU A 122 -17.49 30.76 3.52
CA LEU A 122 -17.79 29.47 2.88
C LEU A 122 -16.51 28.78 2.37
N PHE A 123 -15.74 29.56 1.62
CA PHE A 123 -14.47 29.18 1.02
C PHE A 123 -13.45 28.73 2.08
N GLY A 124 -13.35 29.47 3.19
CA GLY A 124 -12.47 29.13 4.31
C GLY A 124 -12.79 27.74 4.89
N LYS A 125 -14.08 27.38 5.01
CA LYS A 125 -14.48 26.06 5.53
C LYS A 125 -14.11 24.91 4.58
N ILE A 126 -14.28 25.10 3.28
CA ILE A 126 -13.95 24.07 2.28
C ILE A 126 -12.42 23.88 2.21
N LEU A 127 -11.66 24.98 2.23
CA LEU A 127 -10.20 24.95 2.26
C LEU A 127 -9.68 24.23 3.50
N MET A 128 -10.24 24.55 4.68
CA MET A 128 -9.86 23.89 5.93
C MET A 128 -10.07 22.37 5.84
N ASN A 129 -11.21 21.94 5.31
CA ASN A 129 -11.50 20.52 5.22
C ASN A 129 -10.58 19.81 4.22
N TYR A 130 -10.28 20.43 3.08
CA TYR A 130 -9.28 19.96 2.13
C TYR A 130 -7.89 19.82 2.76
N CYS A 131 -7.42 20.84 3.49
CA CYS A 131 -6.14 20.82 4.18
C CYS A 131 -6.10 19.71 5.24
N THR A 132 -7.19 19.51 6.00
CA THR A 132 -7.25 18.44 7.00
C THR A 132 -7.23 17.05 6.38
N ALA A 133 -7.98 16.80 5.30
CA ALA A 133 -7.96 15.52 4.60
C ALA A 133 -6.57 15.21 4.04
N THR A 134 -5.93 16.21 3.43
CA THR A 134 -4.58 16.08 2.85
C THR A 134 -3.51 15.87 3.93
N LEU A 135 -3.64 16.53 5.09
CA LEU A 135 -2.76 16.31 6.25
C LEU A 135 -2.90 14.88 6.77
N LEU A 136 -4.13 14.39 6.96
CA LEU A 136 -4.40 13.01 7.39
C LEU A 136 -3.81 12.00 6.40
N LEU A 137 -3.94 12.24 5.09
CA LEU A 137 -3.38 11.37 4.05
C LEU A 137 -1.87 11.23 4.21
N PHE A 138 -1.15 12.35 4.32
CA PHE A 138 0.29 12.32 4.46
C PHE A 138 0.73 11.71 5.80
N MET A 139 0.00 11.96 6.89
CA MET A 139 0.26 11.34 8.19
C MET A 139 0.16 9.81 8.13
N PHE A 140 -0.94 9.27 7.57
CA PHE A 140 -1.10 7.82 7.43
C PHE A 140 -0.08 7.20 6.48
N LEU A 141 0.29 7.91 5.39
CA LEU A 141 1.33 7.45 4.48
C LEU A 141 2.72 7.43 5.13
N VAL A 142 3.08 8.43 5.94
CA VAL A 142 4.34 8.43 6.69
C VAL A 142 4.32 7.33 7.73
N TYR A 143 3.21 7.15 8.45
CA TYR A 143 3.06 6.09 9.45
C TYR A 143 3.22 4.69 8.83
N ALA A 144 2.61 4.43 7.67
CA ALA A 144 2.73 3.18 6.94
C ALA A 144 4.14 2.94 6.37
N GLN A 145 4.90 4.01 6.09
CA GLN A 145 6.29 3.90 5.60
C GLN A 145 7.29 3.65 6.73
N VAL A 146 7.04 4.19 7.94
CA VAL A 146 7.92 4.03 9.11
C VAL A 146 7.67 2.69 9.80
N ASN A 147 6.39 2.29 9.94
CA ASN A 147 6.01 1.02 10.56
C ASN A 147 5.87 -0.06 9.47
N LEU A 148 7.01 -0.62 9.08
CA LEU A 148 7.12 -1.73 8.11
C LEU A 148 6.79 -3.11 8.71
N GLU A 149 6.43 -3.18 9.99
CA GLU A 149 6.12 -4.47 10.64
C GLU A 149 4.74 -4.99 10.22
N THR A 150 4.79 -6.15 9.57
CA THR A 150 3.68 -6.84 8.92
C THR A 150 2.81 -7.57 9.93
N ASN A 151 2.16 -6.82 10.82
CA ASN A 151 1.03 -7.39 11.54
C ASN A 151 -0.19 -7.32 10.62
N ASP A 152 -0.58 -8.48 10.07
CA ASP A 152 -1.47 -8.63 8.91
C ASP A 152 -2.79 -7.84 9.06
N VAL A 153 -3.34 -7.80 10.27
CA VAL A 153 -4.61 -7.10 10.58
C VAL A 153 -4.45 -5.58 10.60
N HIS A 154 -3.41 -5.05 11.26
CA HIS A 154 -3.16 -3.61 11.35
C HIS A 154 -2.77 -3.01 9.99
N CYS A 155 -1.97 -3.74 9.22
CA CYS A 155 -1.52 -3.29 7.92
C CYS A 155 -2.68 -3.22 6.92
N ARG A 156 -3.60 -4.20 6.98
CA ARG A 156 -4.81 -4.22 6.17
C ARG A 156 -5.76 -3.06 6.51
N THR A 157 -6.02 -2.79 7.80
CA THR A 157 -6.90 -1.68 8.21
C THR A 157 -6.33 -0.33 7.80
N LEU A 158 -5.02 -0.12 7.99
CA LEU A 158 -4.32 1.10 7.55
C LEU A 158 -4.42 1.31 6.04
N GLY A 159 -4.29 0.25 5.24
CA GLY A 159 -4.45 0.35 3.79
C GLY A 159 -5.81 0.88 3.38
N TYR A 160 -6.91 0.38 3.98
CA TYR A 160 -8.26 0.90 3.72
C TYR A 160 -8.43 2.35 4.18
N ILE A 161 -7.85 2.73 5.33
CA ILE A 161 -7.87 4.11 5.82
C ILE A 161 -7.16 5.04 4.82
N ILE A 162 -5.99 4.66 4.31
CA ILE A 162 -5.25 5.45 3.32
C ILE A 162 -6.07 5.63 2.05
N ILE A 163 -6.74 4.58 1.57
CA ILE A 163 -7.62 4.67 0.39
C ILE A 163 -8.75 5.67 0.66
N PHE A 164 -9.44 5.54 1.79
CA PHE A 164 -10.53 6.46 2.17
C PHE A 164 -10.08 7.90 2.20
N VAL A 165 -9.00 8.19 2.92
CA VAL A 165 -8.51 9.57 3.06
C VAL A 165 -7.99 10.10 1.72
N SER A 166 -7.38 9.26 0.88
CA SER A 166 -6.94 9.67 -0.46
C SER A 166 -8.11 10.10 -1.35
N THR A 167 -9.17 9.29 -1.41
CA THR A 167 -10.37 9.61 -2.18
C THR A 167 -11.07 10.84 -1.61
N ALA A 168 -11.07 11.01 -0.28
CA ALA A 168 -11.57 12.21 0.36
C ALA A 168 -10.79 13.45 -0.08
N SER A 169 -9.46 13.44 -0.02
CA SER A 169 -8.62 14.56 -0.48
C SER A 169 -8.93 14.95 -1.93
N PHE A 170 -9.08 13.98 -2.84
CA PHE A 170 -9.45 14.26 -4.23
C PHE A 170 -10.87 14.84 -4.36
N ALA A 171 -11.85 14.34 -3.61
CA ALA A 171 -13.19 14.90 -3.61
C ALA A 171 -13.21 16.36 -3.13
N TRP A 172 -12.49 16.65 -2.04
CA TRP A 172 -12.35 18.01 -1.51
C TRP A 172 -11.62 18.95 -2.47
N LEU A 173 -10.60 18.46 -3.18
CA LEU A 173 -9.93 19.23 -4.23
C LEU A 173 -10.88 19.58 -5.37
N ASN A 174 -11.68 18.63 -5.86
CA ASN A 174 -12.66 18.89 -6.90
C ASN A 174 -13.74 19.89 -6.45
N ILE A 175 -14.22 19.78 -5.21
CA ILE A 175 -15.17 20.74 -4.62
C ILE A 175 -14.55 22.14 -4.58
N MET A 176 -13.29 22.26 -4.14
CA MET A 176 -12.55 23.52 -4.13
C MET A 176 -12.43 24.12 -5.55
N CYS A 177 -12.06 23.32 -6.54
CA CYS A 177 -11.97 23.78 -7.93
C CYS A 177 -13.32 24.27 -8.46
N CYS A 178 -14.42 23.55 -8.17
CA CYS A 178 -15.76 23.98 -8.54
C CYS A 178 -16.18 25.29 -7.84
N ASP A 179 -15.85 25.46 -6.56
CA ASP A 179 -16.15 26.67 -5.80
C ASP A 179 -15.41 27.89 -6.36
N ILE A 180 -14.12 27.74 -6.70
CA ILE A 180 -13.33 28.78 -7.38
C ILE A 180 -13.94 29.11 -8.75
N TRP A 181 -14.27 28.10 -9.55
CA TRP A 181 -14.90 28.28 -10.86
C TRP A 181 -16.22 29.03 -10.76
N LEU A 182 -17.07 28.71 -9.78
CA LEU A 182 -18.34 29.38 -9.57
C LEU A 182 -18.19 30.79 -9.01
N THR A 183 -17.11 31.06 -8.27
CA THR A 183 -16.81 32.38 -7.70
C THR A 183 -16.29 33.36 -8.75
N PHE A 184 -15.38 32.91 -9.63
CA PHE A 184 -14.78 33.77 -10.66
C PHE A 184 -15.46 33.69 -12.03
N GLY A 185 -16.02 32.53 -12.39
CA GLY A 185 -16.68 32.31 -13.68
C GLY A 185 -18.13 32.81 -13.76
N TYR A 186 -18.74 33.13 -12.61
CA TYR A 186 -20.08 33.70 -12.54
C TYR A 186 -20.01 35.09 -11.91
N THR A 187 -19.78 36.12 -12.73
CA THR A 187 -19.91 37.54 -12.32
C THR A 187 -21.27 37.74 -11.66
N ARG A 188 -21.32 37.80 -10.31
CA ARG A 188 -22.60 37.95 -9.58
C ARG A 188 -23.15 39.36 -9.76
N GLN A 189 -24.08 39.52 -10.69
CA GLN A 189 -25.08 40.59 -10.66
C GLN A 189 -26.04 40.36 -9.47
N ALA A 190 -26.17 41.40 -8.65
CA ALA A 190 -27.20 41.72 -7.65
C ALA A 190 -27.26 40.95 -6.30
N VAL A 191 -27.41 41.78 -5.25
CA VAL A 191 -27.31 41.54 -3.80
C VAL A 191 -28.69 41.17 -3.21
N GLY A 192 -28.77 40.15 -2.34
CA GLY A 192 -30.01 39.85 -1.59
C GLY A 192 -29.96 38.65 -0.61
N VAL A 193 -30.89 38.64 0.37
CA VAL A 193 -31.06 37.63 1.44
C VAL A 193 -31.31 36.21 0.89
N HIS A 194 -31.89 36.10 -0.31
CA HIS A 194 -32.07 34.82 -1.03
C HIS A 194 -30.74 34.12 -1.37
N GLN A 195 -29.65 34.88 -1.52
CA GLN A 195 -28.32 34.34 -1.81
C GLN A 195 -27.73 33.59 -0.61
N LYS A 196 -27.90 34.10 0.62
CA LYS A 196 -27.37 33.48 1.85
C LYS A 196 -27.97 32.09 2.10
N ARG A 197 -29.25 31.90 1.78
CA ARG A 197 -29.93 30.59 1.87
C ARG A 197 -29.50 29.62 0.76
N ARG A 198 -29.21 30.14 -0.45
CA ARG A 198 -28.68 29.36 -1.59
C ARG A 198 -27.24 28.92 -1.33
N ASP A 199 -26.42 29.79 -0.74
CA ASP A 199 -25.03 29.52 -0.38
C ASP A 199 -24.94 28.51 0.79
N CYS A 200 -25.81 28.61 1.81
CA CYS A 200 -25.94 27.56 2.84
C CYS A 200 -26.38 26.20 2.27
N ARG A 201 -27.34 26.17 1.33
CA ARG A 201 -27.73 24.91 0.67
C ARG A 201 -26.60 24.33 -0.18
N ARG A 202 -25.87 25.17 -0.93
CA ARG A 202 -24.67 24.76 -1.66
C ARG A 202 -23.62 24.18 -0.72
N LEU A 203 -23.39 24.80 0.44
CA LEU A 203 -22.50 24.26 1.47
C LEU A 203 -22.90 22.89 1.96
N ILE A 204 -24.18 22.69 2.27
CA ILE A 204 -24.69 21.41 2.75
C ILE A 204 -24.54 20.36 1.66
N THR A 205 -24.81 20.69 0.39
CA THR A 205 -24.56 19.79 -0.73
C THR A 205 -23.08 19.48 -0.91
N TYR A 206 -22.18 20.46 -0.79
CA TYR A 206 -20.73 20.22 -0.89
C TYR A 206 -20.20 19.38 0.29
N MET A 207 -20.67 19.63 1.51
CA MET A 207 -20.31 18.82 2.67
C MET A 207 -20.85 17.40 2.56
N LEU A 208 -22.08 17.22 2.09
CA LEU A 208 -22.63 15.90 1.84
C LEU A 208 -21.85 15.18 0.72
N CYS A 209 -21.58 15.83 -0.41
CA CYS A 209 -20.85 15.19 -1.51
C CYS A 209 -19.38 14.89 -1.13
N GLY A 210 -18.71 15.75 -0.38
CA GLY A 210 -17.30 15.60 -0.03
C GLY A 210 -17.01 14.45 0.93
N TRP A 211 -17.98 14.03 1.75
CA TRP A 211 -17.85 12.87 2.64
C TRP A 211 -18.55 11.61 2.10
N ASN A 212 -19.74 11.77 1.48
CA ASN A 212 -20.50 10.62 0.99
C ASN A 212 -19.91 10.00 -0.27
N LEU A 213 -19.29 10.79 -1.17
CA LEU A 213 -18.70 10.25 -2.40
C LEU A 213 -17.46 9.37 -2.12
N PRO A 214 -16.50 9.79 -1.25
CA PRO A 214 -15.42 8.91 -0.81
C PRO A 214 -15.90 7.70 0.01
N ALA A 215 -16.89 7.89 0.89
CA ALA A 215 -17.47 6.79 1.67
C ALA A 215 -18.13 5.74 0.76
N PHE A 216 -18.88 6.17 -0.25
CA PHE A 216 -19.49 5.27 -1.23
C PHE A 216 -18.44 4.55 -2.07
N HIS A 217 -17.40 5.25 -2.54
CA HIS A 217 -16.32 4.64 -3.31
C HIS A 217 -15.55 3.60 -2.48
N THR A 218 -15.23 3.91 -1.23
CA THR A 218 -14.56 2.97 -0.32
C THR A 218 -15.43 1.79 0.08
N LEU A 219 -16.74 1.99 0.26
CA LEU A 219 -17.69 0.91 0.48
C LEU A 219 -17.73 -0.04 -0.72
N ILE A 220 -17.69 0.50 -1.94
CA ILE A 220 -17.61 -0.29 -3.17
C ILE A 220 -16.32 -1.12 -3.19
N ILE A 221 -15.17 -0.50 -2.91
CA ILE A 221 -13.86 -1.20 -2.86
C ILE A 221 -13.89 -2.31 -1.80
N TYR A 222 -14.46 -2.05 -0.63
CA TYR A 222 -14.60 -3.03 0.44
C TYR A 222 -15.52 -4.20 0.03
N ALA A 223 -16.68 -3.90 -0.56
CA ALA A 223 -17.62 -4.92 -1.04
C ALA A 223 -16.99 -5.79 -2.13
N PHE A 224 -16.23 -5.19 -3.05
CA PHE A 224 -15.48 -5.93 -4.08
C PHE A 224 -14.35 -6.78 -3.48
N SER A 225 -13.68 -6.28 -2.44
CA SER A 225 -12.65 -7.03 -1.71
C SER A 225 -13.21 -8.25 -0.95
N VAL A 226 -14.44 -8.19 -0.44
CA VAL A 226 -15.08 -9.29 0.31
C VAL A 226 -15.68 -10.32 -0.64
N SER A 227 -16.25 -9.89 -1.75
CA SER A 227 -17.00 -10.75 -2.66
C SER A 227 -16.12 -11.69 -3.51
N ARG A 228 -14.79 -11.46 -3.61
CA ARG A 228 -13.87 -12.24 -4.46
C ARG A 228 -14.37 -12.45 -5.91
N ILE A 229 -15.20 -11.53 -6.43
CA ILE A 229 -15.77 -11.63 -7.78
C ILE A 229 -14.79 -11.11 -8.84
N LEU A 230 -13.77 -10.32 -8.45
CA LEU A 230 -12.82 -9.76 -9.41
C LEU A 230 -11.72 -10.77 -9.78
N PRO A 231 -11.33 -10.83 -11.08
CA PRO A 231 -10.20 -11.63 -11.53
C PRO A 231 -8.91 -11.25 -10.81
N GLU A 232 -8.02 -12.23 -10.62
CA GLU A 232 -6.78 -12.16 -9.84
C GLU A 232 -5.87 -10.97 -10.20
N ALA A 233 -5.98 -10.44 -11.42
CA ALA A 233 -5.24 -9.28 -11.93
C ALA A 233 -5.68 -7.92 -11.38
N VAL A 234 -6.91 -7.80 -10.85
CA VAL A 234 -7.49 -6.54 -10.34
C VAL A 234 -7.73 -6.61 -8.84
N HIS A 235 -7.43 -7.74 -8.19
CA HIS A 235 -7.59 -7.89 -6.76
C HIS A 235 -6.57 -7.00 -6.05
N PRO A 236 -6.97 -5.94 -5.31
CA PRO A 236 -6.02 -5.12 -4.58
C PRO A 236 -5.47 -5.96 -3.43
N TYR A 237 -4.25 -6.46 -3.58
CA TYR A 237 -3.54 -7.08 -2.47
C TYR A 237 -3.11 -5.93 -1.54
N ILE A 238 -3.72 -5.88 -0.36
CA ILE A 238 -3.43 -4.86 0.66
C ILE A 238 -2.77 -5.59 1.84
N GLY A 239 -1.54 -5.20 2.18
CA GLY A 239 -0.86 -5.64 3.40
C GLY A 239 0.06 -6.85 3.29
N TYR A 240 0.45 -7.29 2.08
CA TYR A 240 1.30 -8.50 1.93
C TYR A 240 2.80 -8.22 2.12
N ARG A 241 3.29 -7.09 1.58
CA ARG A 241 4.67 -6.59 1.77
C ARG A 241 4.72 -5.15 2.29
N MET A 242 3.71 -4.34 1.96
CA MET A 242 3.53 -2.98 2.46
C MET A 242 2.05 -2.69 2.80
N CYS A 243 1.81 -1.75 3.71
CA CYS A 243 0.45 -1.33 4.09
C CYS A 243 -0.17 -0.36 3.06
N PHE A 244 -0.03 -0.70 1.78
CA PHE A 244 -0.51 0.07 0.63
C PHE A 244 -1.00 -0.87 -0.48
N ILE A 245 -1.73 -0.34 -1.47
CA ILE A 245 -2.22 -1.12 -2.62
C ILE A 245 -1.03 -1.68 -3.40
N GLU A 246 -0.95 -3.01 -3.50
CA GLU A 246 -0.02 -3.70 -4.37
C GLU A 246 -0.72 -4.09 -5.67
N ASN A 247 -0.11 -3.74 -6.81
CA ASN A 247 -0.50 -4.26 -8.12
C ASN A 247 0.29 -5.55 -8.37
N PRO A 248 -0.36 -6.70 -8.61
CA PRO A 248 0.34 -7.93 -8.97
C PRO A 248 1.04 -7.85 -10.33
N SER A 249 0.73 -6.86 -11.17
CA SER A 249 1.35 -6.64 -12.48
C SER A 249 2.69 -5.88 -12.43
N ALA A 250 3.16 -5.49 -11.25
CA ALA A 250 4.48 -4.88 -11.04
C ALA A 250 5.44 -5.81 -10.26
N SER A 251 5.13 -7.10 -10.18
CA SER A 251 6.01 -8.11 -9.56
C SER A 251 6.72 -8.96 -10.58
#